data_AF-A0A2D8LVJ4-F1
#
_entry.id   AF-A0A2D8LVJ4-F1
#
_cell.length_a   1.000
_cell.length_b   1.000
_cell.length_c   1.000
_cell.angle_alpha   90.00
_cell.angle_beta   90.00
_cell.angle_gamma   90.00
#
_symmetry.space_group_name_H-M   'P 1'
#
loop_
_entity.id
_entity.type
_entity.pdbx_description
1 polymer ?
#
loop_
_entity_poly.entity_id
_entity_poly.type
_entity_poly.pdbx_seq_one_letter_code
_entity_poly.pdbx_strand_id
1 'polypeptide(L)'
;FEQLEDALLVNIANAGHNSFTDSCADIYDLGGLGMLEALIGAEQVARGEDGCKEPAIRPELAHDVLNHYTVQFLTAQFIDPAAAGPLVDLSETVTPLIDFQVTGDPLTGS
;
A
#
# COMPACT_ATOMS: atom_id res chain seq x y z
N PHE A 1 0.83 20.39 -11.78
CA PHE A 1 1.95 19.45 -11.65
C PHE A 1 3.12 20.03 -10.83
N GLU A 2 3.25 21.35 -10.66
CA GLU A 2 4.24 21.97 -9.76
C GLU A 2 4.13 21.58 -8.27
N GLN A 3 3.07 20.89 -7.84
CA GLN A 3 2.89 20.41 -6.45
C GLN A 3 3.53 19.04 -6.16
N LEU A 4 4.26 18.44 -7.11
CA LEU A 4 4.85 17.10 -6.96
C LEU A 4 6.37 17.10 -6.82
N GLU A 5 7.04 18.26 -6.76
CA GLU A 5 8.50 18.32 -6.68
C GLU A 5 9.06 17.68 -5.40
N ASP A 6 8.27 17.64 -4.33
CA ASP A 6 8.60 16.99 -3.04
C ASP A 6 7.80 15.69 -2.78
N ALA A 7 7.18 15.11 -3.82
CA ALA A 7 6.37 13.90 -3.67
C ALA A 7 7.22 12.63 -3.68
N LEU A 8 7.07 11.81 -2.63
CA LEU A 8 7.64 10.46 -2.56
C LEU A 8 6.54 9.44 -2.89
N LEU A 9 6.79 8.60 -3.90
CA LEU A 9 5.98 7.42 -4.14
C LEU A 9 6.65 6.23 -3.46
N VAL A 10 5.91 5.55 -2.59
CA VAL A 10 6.36 4.33 -1.91
C VAL A 10 5.46 3.19 -2.36
N ASN A 11 6.06 2.11 -2.84
CA ASN A 11 5.36 0.85 -3.08
C ASN A 11 5.76 -0.13 -1.96
N ILE A 12 4.80 -0.90 -1.45
CA ILE A 12 5.05 -1.91 -0.43
C ILE A 12 4.94 -3.25 -1.14
N ALA A 13 6.08 -3.95 -1.26
CA ALA A 13 6.14 -5.20 -2.02
C ALA A 13 5.13 -6.23 -1.49
N ASN A 14 4.43 -6.88 -2.43
CA ASN A 14 3.38 -7.86 -2.17
C ASN A 14 2.20 -7.34 -1.32
N ALA A 15 2.02 -6.02 -1.18
CA ALA A 15 0.79 -5.45 -0.66
C ALA A 15 -0.28 -5.35 -1.77
N GLY A 16 -1.54 -5.49 -1.38
CA GLY A 16 -2.69 -5.18 -2.22
C GLY A 16 -3.45 -3.97 -1.68
N HIS A 17 -4.55 -3.62 -2.32
CA HIS A 17 -5.27 -2.38 -2.01
C HIS A 17 -5.73 -2.29 -0.55
N ASN A 18 -6.23 -3.39 0.00
CA ASN A 18 -6.81 -3.43 1.33
C ASN A 18 -5.79 -3.76 2.44
N SER A 19 -4.50 -3.97 2.11
CA SER A 19 -3.45 -4.31 3.10
C SER A 19 -3.32 -3.29 4.24
N PHE A 20 -3.84 -2.09 4.06
CA PHE A 20 -3.79 -0.97 5.02
C PHE A 20 -5.12 -0.73 5.76
N THR A 21 -6.11 -1.59 5.54
CA THR A 21 -7.40 -1.50 6.24
C THR A 21 -7.37 -2.29 7.53
N ASP A 22 -8.09 -1.83 8.55
CA ASP A 22 -8.19 -2.53 9.83
C ASP A 22 -8.79 -3.94 9.67
N SER A 23 -9.75 -4.10 8.75
CA SER A 23 -10.38 -5.38 8.44
C SER A 23 -9.44 -6.42 7.84
N CYS A 24 -8.29 -5.99 7.30
CA CYS A 24 -7.42 -6.87 6.54
C CYS A 24 -6.79 -7.97 7.39
N ALA A 25 -6.46 -7.67 8.65
CA ALA A 25 -5.91 -8.64 9.60
C ALA A 25 -6.88 -9.80 9.83
N ASP A 26 -8.14 -9.50 10.13
CA ASP A 26 -9.18 -10.52 10.33
C ASP A 26 -9.42 -11.34 9.05
N ILE A 27 -9.43 -10.69 7.88
CA ILE A 27 -9.60 -11.38 6.59
C ILE A 27 -8.43 -12.34 6.31
N TYR A 28 -7.20 -11.90 6.61
CA TYR A 28 -5.99 -12.70 6.42
C TYR A 28 -5.98 -13.92 7.34
N ASP A 29 -6.34 -13.73 8.62
CA ASP A 29 -6.43 -14.80 9.61
C ASP A 29 -7.52 -15.84 9.27
N LEU A 30 -8.60 -15.41 8.60
CA LEU A 30 -9.63 -16.30 8.06
C LEU A 30 -9.18 -17.05 6.80
N GLY A 31 -8.05 -16.68 6.20
CA GLY A 31 -7.58 -17.22 4.92
C GLY A 31 -8.32 -16.64 3.71
N GLY A 32 -9.00 -15.50 3.87
CA GLY A 32 -9.82 -14.83 2.86
C GLY A 32 -11.32 -14.80 3.17
N LEU A 33 -12.08 -14.28 2.21
CA LEU A 33 -13.53 -14.09 2.22
C LEU A 33 -14.27 -15.11 1.33
N GLY A 34 -13.61 -16.16 0.84
CA GLY A 34 -14.23 -17.18 -0.03
C GLY A 34 -15.55 -17.76 0.49
N MET A 35 -15.74 -17.81 1.81
CA MET A 35 -17.00 -18.22 2.45
C MET A 35 -18.21 -17.34 2.08
N LEU A 36 -17.98 -16.09 1.65
CA LEU A 36 -19.00 -15.13 1.26
C LEU A 36 -19.35 -15.18 -0.23
N GLU A 37 -18.63 -15.95 -1.04
CA GLU A 37 -18.78 -15.95 -2.50
C GLU A 37 -20.22 -16.24 -2.95
N ALA A 38 -20.90 -17.17 -2.30
CA ALA A 38 -22.29 -17.49 -2.61
C ALA A 38 -23.28 -16.35 -2.31
N LEU A 39 -22.90 -15.41 -1.43
CA LEU A 39 -23.74 -14.28 -1.02
C LEU A 39 -23.46 -13.02 -1.85
N ILE A 40 -22.19 -12.70 -2.06
CA ILE A 40 -21.77 -11.41 -2.67
C ILE A 40 -21.13 -11.57 -4.06
N GLY A 41 -20.89 -12.80 -4.50
CA GLY A 41 -20.25 -13.11 -5.77
C GLY A 41 -18.72 -13.04 -5.72
N ALA A 42 -18.09 -13.80 -6.61
CA ALA A 42 -16.63 -13.95 -6.70
C ALA A 42 -15.90 -12.62 -6.92
N GLU A 43 -16.49 -11.71 -7.70
CA GLU A 43 -15.89 -10.41 -7.97
C GLU A 43 -15.77 -9.55 -6.70
N GLN A 44 -16.82 -9.53 -5.86
CA GLN A 44 -16.79 -8.73 -4.63
C GLN A 44 -15.88 -9.36 -3.58
N VAL A 45 -15.82 -10.70 -3.52
CA VAL A 45 -14.82 -11.42 -2.71
C VAL A 45 -13.41 -11.04 -3.14
N ALA A 46 -13.09 -11.11 -4.44
CA ALA A 46 -11.76 -10.78 -4.95
C ALA A 46 -11.35 -9.33 -4.62
N ARG A 47 -12.29 -8.37 -4.75
CA ARG A 47 -12.06 -6.97 -4.37
C ARG A 47 -11.82 -6.80 -2.87
N GLY A 48 -12.56 -7.54 -2.02
CA GLY A 48 -12.39 -7.50 -0.57
C GLY A 48 -11.10 -8.17 -0.09
N GLU A 49 -10.67 -9.22 -0.78
CA GLU A 49 -9.44 -9.98 -0.47
C GLU A 49 -8.16 -9.34 -1.00
N ASP A 50 -8.23 -8.30 -1.83
CA ASP A 50 -7.07 -7.66 -2.45
C ASP A 50 -6.06 -7.17 -1.39
N GLY A 51 -4.97 -7.93 -1.22
CA GLY A 51 -3.93 -7.65 -0.22
C GLY A 51 -4.19 -8.22 1.18
N CYS A 52 -5.27 -9.00 1.36
CA CYS A 52 -5.70 -9.53 2.66
C CYS A 52 -5.71 -11.05 2.73
N LYS A 53 -4.94 -11.73 1.88
CA LYS A 53 -4.67 -13.17 1.99
C LYS A 53 -3.35 -13.53 1.32
N GLU A 54 -2.81 -14.70 1.63
CA GLU A 54 -1.63 -15.20 0.92
C GLU A 54 -1.83 -15.22 -0.61
N PRO A 55 -0.80 -14.87 -1.40
CA PRO A 55 0.60 -14.65 -1.02
C PRO A 55 0.92 -13.20 -0.64
N ALA A 56 -0.08 -12.36 -0.35
CA ALA A 56 0.17 -10.97 0.05
C ALA A 56 0.97 -10.90 1.36
N ILE A 57 1.68 -9.79 1.53
CA ILE A 57 2.36 -9.45 2.78
C ILE A 57 1.37 -9.51 3.95
N ARG A 58 1.88 -9.90 5.12
CA ARG A 58 1.09 -9.86 6.35
C ARG A 58 0.61 -8.43 6.65
N PRO A 59 -0.67 -8.21 6.98
CA PRO A 59 -1.22 -6.88 7.20
C PRO A 59 -0.45 -6.09 8.27
N GLU A 60 0.03 -6.74 9.33
CA GLU A 60 0.78 -6.07 10.40
C GLU A 60 2.07 -5.46 9.87
N LEU A 61 2.77 -6.15 8.95
CA LEU A 61 3.98 -5.63 8.32
C LEU A 61 3.67 -4.49 7.35
N ALA A 62 2.57 -4.56 6.61
CA ALA A 62 2.13 -3.47 5.73
C ALA A 62 1.83 -2.19 6.52
N HIS A 63 1.13 -2.33 7.66
CA HIS A 63 0.86 -1.24 8.59
C HIS A 63 2.13 -0.67 9.22
N ASP A 64 3.06 -1.52 9.68
CA ASP A 64 4.33 -1.06 10.24
C ASP A 64 5.14 -0.23 9.23
N VAL A 65 5.23 -0.69 7.98
CA VAL A 65 5.92 0.05 6.91
C VAL A 65 5.20 1.36 6.60
N LEU A 66 3.87 1.34 6.42
CA LEU A 66 3.08 2.55 6.16
C LEU A 66 3.24 3.58 7.28
N ASN A 67 3.15 3.15 8.54
CA ASN A 67 3.29 4.00 9.72
C ASN A 67 4.69 4.60 9.79
N HIS A 68 5.73 3.79 9.57
CA HIS A 68 7.11 4.26 9.57
C HIS A 68 7.32 5.38 8.54
N TYR A 69 6.91 5.15 7.29
CA TYR A 69 7.03 6.14 6.22
C TYR A 69 6.20 7.38 6.48
N THR A 70 4.97 7.22 6.97
CA THR A 70 4.09 8.35 7.27
C THR A 70 4.69 9.22 8.36
N VAL A 71 5.15 8.62 9.47
CA VAL A 71 5.76 9.36 10.58
C VAL A 71 7.05 10.05 10.11
N GLN A 72 7.89 9.37 9.34
CA GLN A 72 9.13 9.95 8.81
C GLN A 72 8.84 11.13 7.89
N PHE A 73 7.91 10.98 6.94
CA PHE A 73 7.51 12.04 6.03
C PHE A 73 6.94 13.24 6.78
N LEU A 74 6.00 13.02 7.71
CA LEU A 74 5.41 14.11 8.50
C LEU A 74 6.45 14.80 9.39
N THR A 75 7.40 14.05 9.96
CA THR A 75 8.50 14.62 10.75
C THR A 75 9.38 15.51 9.90
N ALA A 76 9.74 15.07 8.69
CA ALA A 76 10.56 15.84 7.77
C ALA A 76 9.86 17.13 7.30
N GLN A 77 8.55 17.06 7.02
CA GLN A 77 7.80 18.18 6.46
C GLN A 77 7.40 19.22 7.51
N PHE A 78 7.07 18.79 8.73
CA PHE A 78 6.39 19.66 9.70
C PHE A 78 7.13 19.86 11.02
N ILE A 79 8.16 19.06 11.33
CA ILE A 79 8.84 19.11 12.63
C ILE A 79 10.30 19.52 12.45
N ASP A 80 11.13 18.60 11.96
CA ASP A 80 12.57 18.81 11.77
C ASP A 80 13.09 17.82 10.72
N PRO A 81 13.50 18.31 9.53
CA PRO A 81 14.11 17.49 8.48
C PRO A 81 15.32 16.68 8.95
N ALA A 82 16.10 17.18 9.91
CA ALA A 82 17.27 16.47 10.44
C ALA A 82 16.90 15.35 11.42
N ALA A 83 15.71 15.41 12.03
CA ALA A 83 15.20 14.40 12.96
C ALA A 83 14.49 13.23 12.27
N ALA A 84 14.08 13.39 11.02
CA ALA A 84 13.45 12.34 10.23
C ALA A 84 14.39 11.15 9.96
N GLY A 85 15.70 11.31 10.17
CA GLY A 85 16.71 10.29 9.87
C GLY A 85 16.85 10.02 8.36
N PRO A 86 17.81 9.20 7.93
CA PRO A 86 17.86 8.76 6.55
C PRO A 86 16.59 7.95 6.23
N LEU A 87 15.99 8.17 5.05
CA LEU A 87 15.07 7.18 4.49
C LEU A 87 15.79 5.85 4.52
N VAL A 88 15.22 4.83 5.18
CA VAL A 88 15.77 3.48 5.12
C VAL A 88 15.88 3.15 3.63
N ASP A 89 17.08 2.79 3.17
CA ASP A 89 17.34 2.48 1.77
C ASP A 89 16.52 1.24 1.39
N LEU A 90 15.34 1.53 0.88
CA LEU A 90 14.33 0.61 0.42
C LEU A 90 14.24 0.73 -1.10
N SER A 91 15.33 1.11 -1.78
CA SER A 91 15.42 1.25 -3.25
C SER A 91 15.01 -0.01 -4.02
N GLU A 92 15.03 -1.19 -3.40
CA GLU A 92 14.46 -2.42 -3.97
C GLU A 92 12.93 -2.52 -3.89
N THR A 93 12.28 -1.66 -3.09
CA THR A 93 10.83 -1.61 -2.85
C THR A 93 10.18 -0.27 -3.22
N VAL A 94 10.96 0.80 -3.35
CA VAL A 94 10.48 2.16 -3.63
C VAL A 94 10.88 2.55 -5.06
N THR A 95 9.92 2.49 -5.98
CA THR A 95 10.10 3.04 -7.33
C THR A 95 9.99 4.57 -7.28
N PRO A 96 11.03 5.33 -7.68
CA PRO A 96 10.93 6.79 -7.79
C PRO A 96 9.76 7.18 -8.70
N LEU A 97 9.01 8.24 -8.36
CA LEU A 97 7.83 8.67 -9.14
C LEU A 97 8.18 8.95 -10.61
N ILE A 98 9.40 9.44 -10.88
CA ILE A 98 9.93 9.66 -12.23
C ILE A 98 10.09 8.36 -13.04
N ASP A 99 10.30 7.24 -12.36
CA ASP A 99 10.46 5.91 -12.96
C ASP A 99 9.13 5.14 -12.99
N PHE A 100 8.05 5.69 -12.42
CA PHE A 100 6.72 5.10 -12.45
C PHE A 100 6.07 5.33 -13.82
N GLN A 101 6.21 4.35 -14.71
CA GLN A 101 5.42 4.31 -15.93
C GLN A 101 4.01 3.83 -15.61
N VAL A 102 3.03 4.72 -15.70
CA VAL A 102 1.62 4.32 -15.76
C VAL A 102 1.40 3.62 -17.10
N THR A 103 1.46 2.29 -17.11
CA THR A 103 1.05 1.51 -18.29
C THR A 103 -0.47 1.48 -18.38
N GLY A 104 -1.02 2.20 -19.38
CA GLY A 104 -2.45 2.34 -19.61
C GLY A 104 -3.00 3.65 -19.04
N ASP A 105 -3.77 4.40 -19.83
CA ASP A 105 -4.40 5.63 -19.35
C ASP A 105 -5.51 5.26 -18.34
N PRO A 106 -5.41 5.68 -17.06
CA PRO A 106 -6.41 5.38 -16.03
C PRO A 106 -7.77 6.05 -16.29
N LEU A 107 -7.86 6.95 -17.28
CA LEU A 107 -9.09 7.60 -17.73
C LEU A 107 -9.70 6.93 -18.96
N THR A 108 -8.99 6.02 -19.63
CA THR A 108 -9.55 5.19 -20.69
C THR A 108 -9.83 3.79 -20.14
N GLY A 109 -10.85 3.68 -19.30
CA GLY A 109 -11.46 2.38 -19.05
C GLY A 109 -12.02 1.83 -20.37
N SER A 110 -11.48 0.70 -20.84
CA SER A 110 -12.24 -0.52 -21.11
C SER A 110 -11.34 -1.67 -21.57
#